data_AF-A0A672RYH2-F1
#
_entry.id   AF-A0A672RYH2-F1
#
_cell.length_a   1.000
_cell.length_b   1.000
_cell.length_c   1.000
_cell.angle_alpha   90.00
_cell.angle_beta   90.00
_cell.angle_gamma   90.00
#
_symmetry.space_group_name_H-M   'P 1'
#
loop_
_entity.id
_entity.type
_entity.pdbx_description
1 polymer ?
#
loop_
_entity_poly.entity_id
_entity_poly.type
_entity_poly.pdbx_seq_one_letter_code
_entity_poly.pdbx_strand_id
1 'polypeptide(L)'
;VGMAASAVGGNHLHTTWKHIVIIVTTLLFLSAPSVCAQCRILRCNSDFVAATIEIGVIGGGGKDGANAVYCSALRSYALCTQRTARACRGDLAYHSAVQGIEDLLIQHRCPKTGPTAQPRPLPQAPLSRDGCFYEKGFMQREGRAPEYLHCGVFGDPHIRTFNEEFQTCAVQGAWPLIDNQYLYIQATSTPTRGSSYTTILTKPINSCQKSEPVCRFWAVGVDRFHTQTQIF
;
A
#
# COMPACT_ATOMS: atom_id res chain seq x y z
N VAL A 1 81.07 -32.99 32.10
CA VAL A 1 79.87 -33.73 31.67
C VAL A 1 78.69 -32.83 31.94
N GLY A 2 78.06 -32.31 30.88
CA GLY A 2 76.91 -31.39 30.97
C GLY A 2 75.57 -32.11 30.85
N MET A 3 74.49 -31.36 31.09
CA MET A 3 73.15 -31.38 30.46
C MET A 3 72.25 -30.48 31.33
N ALA A 4 71.99 -29.24 30.91
CA ALA A 4 70.88 -28.81 30.05
C ALA A 4 69.55 -28.66 30.82
N ALA A 5 69.24 -27.42 31.21
CA ALA A 5 67.89 -27.00 31.57
C ALA A 5 67.24 -26.34 30.34
N SER A 6 66.20 -26.98 29.79
CA SER A 6 65.43 -26.45 28.67
C SER A 6 64.45 -25.36 29.15
N ALA A 7 64.48 -24.23 28.45
CA ALA A 7 63.49 -23.17 28.50
C ALA A 7 62.23 -23.57 27.73
N VAL A 8 61.06 -23.32 28.31
CA VAL A 8 59.74 -23.34 27.64
C VAL A 8 59.00 -22.11 28.19
N GLY A 9 58.65 -21.07 27.45
CA GLY A 9 58.48 -20.87 26.01
C GLY A 9 57.18 -20.10 25.85
N GLY A 10 57.26 -18.78 25.60
CA GLY A 10 56.17 -17.79 25.67
C GLY A 10 55.13 -17.86 24.55
N ASN A 11 54.49 -19.02 24.36
CA ASN A 11 53.54 -19.25 23.27
C ASN A 11 52.06 -19.20 23.72
N HIS A 12 51.79 -19.22 25.02
CA HIS A 12 50.41 -19.27 25.54
C HIS A 12 49.74 -17.88 25.60
N LEU A 13 50.51 -16.81 25.82
CA LEU A 13 49.99 -15.45 26.02
C LEU A 13 49.60 -14.74 24.70
N HIS A 14 50.27 -15.09 23.60
CA HIS A 14 50.04 -14.45 22.29
C HIS A 14 48.78 -15.01 21.60
N THR A 15 48.49 -16.30 21.82
CA THR A 15 47.32 -17.00 21.28
C THR A 15 46.03 -16.51 21.94
N THR A 16 46.05 -16.27 23.26
CA THR A 16 44.90 -15.72 24.00
C THR A 16 44.59 -14.29 23.60
N TRP A 17 45.60 -13.44 23.38
CA TRP A 17 45.39 -12.06 22.89
C TRP A 17 44.74 -12.04 21.50
N LYS A 18 45.19 -12.90 20.58
CA LYS A 18 44.59 -13.02 19.24
C LYS A 18 43.13 -13.48 19.31
N HIS A 19 42.81 -14.46 20.15
CA HIS A 19 41.42 -14.90 20.34
C HIS A 19 40.55 -13.82 20.97
N ILE A 20 41.06 -13.05 21.94
CA ILE A 20 40.34 -11.92 22.54
C ILE A 20 40.07 -10.84 21.49
N VAL A 21 41.04 -10.49 20.64
CA VAL A 21 40.84 -9.53 19.54
C VAL A 21 39.79 -10.04 18.55
N ILE A 22 39.83 -11.32 18.19
CA ILE A 22 38.82 -11.93 17.30
C ILE A 22 37.43 -11.92 17.95
N ILE A 23 37.32 -12.28 19.23
CA ILE A 23 36.05 -12.30 19.96
C ILE A 23 35.49 -10.88 20.12
N VAL A 24 36.32 -9.90 20.46
CA VAL A 24 35.92 -8.50 20.60
C VAL A 24 35.50 -7.92 19.25
N THR A 25 36.23 -8.21 18.17
CA THR A 25 35.85 -7.76 16.82
C THR A 25 34.56 -8.41 16.34
N THR A 26 34.34 -9.71 16.54
CA THR A 26 33.07 -10.37 16.16
C THR A 26 31.89 -9.86 17.00
N LEU A 27 32.06 -9.63 18.30
CA LEU A 27 31.05 -8.98 19.14
C LEU A 27 30.76 -7.54 18.69
N LEU A 28 31.77 -6.77 18.29
CA LEU A 28 31.60 -5.41 17.75
C LEU A 28 30.83 -5.40 16.42
N PHE A 29 31.08 -6.38 15.54
CA PHE A 29 30.32 -6.57 14.30
C PHE A 29 28.88 -7.04 14.52
N LEU A 30 28.62 -7.85 15.55
CA LEU A 30 27.27 -8.31 15.91
C LEU A 30 26.45 -7.25 16.67
N SER A 31 27.11 -6.34 17.37
CA SER A 31 26.47 -5.28 18.18
C SER A 31 26.31 -3.95 17.45
N ALA A 32 26.80 -3.84 16.21
CA ALA A 32 26.41 -2.73 15.35
C ALA A 32 24.89 -2.77 15.23
N PRO A 33 24.16 -1.73 15.69
CA PRO A 33 22.72 -1.69 15.49
C PRO A 33 22.52 -1.74 13.98
N SER A 34 22.00 -2.86 13.50
CA SER A 34 21.22 -2.86 12.27
C SER A 34 20.09 -1.90 12.57
N VAL A 35 20.32 -0.60 12.28
CA VAL A 35 19.24 0.32 12.01
C VAL A 35 18.57 -0.35 10.83
N CYS A 36 17.57 -1.20 11.11
CA CYS A 36 16.75 -1.83 10.13
C CYS A 36 16.06 -0.68 9.42
N ALA A 37 16.69 -0.18 8.37
CA ALA A 37 16.01 0.55 7.33
C ALA A 37 14.92 -0.41 6.88
N GLN A 38 13.69 -0.16 7.31
CA GLN A 38 12.55 -0.96 6.90
C GLN A 38 12.36 -0.72 5.40
N CYS A 39 12.02 -1.77 4.66
CA CYS A 39 11.68 -1.63 3.25
C CYS A 39 10.47 -0.69 3.13
N ARG A 40 10.61 0.41 2.37
CA ARG A 40 9.56 1.42 2.19
C ARG A 40 8.85 1.33 0.83
N ILE A 41 8.84 0.15 0.22
CA ILE A 41 8.25 -0.01 -1.12
C ILE A 41 6.77 0.39 -1.18
N LEU A 42 5.97 0.00 -0.18
CA LEU A 42 4.55 0.34 -0.14
C LEU A 42 4.31 1.85 -0.16
N ARG A 43 5.21 2.62 0.50
CA ARG A 43 5.17 4.09 0.46
C ARG A 43 5.56 4.62 -0.92
N CYS A 44 6.58 4.06 -1.55
CA CYS A 44 6.93 4.43 -2.92
C CYS A 44 5.76 4.19 -3.88
N ASN A 45 5.06 3.06 -3.73
CA ASN A 45 3.89 2.71 -4.55
C ASN A 45 2.73 3.70 -4.31
N SER A 46 2.42 4.00 -3.04
CA SER A 46 1.34 4.94 -2.71
C SER A 46 1.61 6.35 -3.24
N ASP A 47 2.86 6.82 -3.11
CA ASP A 47 3.26 8.16 -3.57
C ASP A 47 3.16 8.27 -5.10
N PHE A 48 3.56 7.22 -5.84
CA PHE A 48 3.41 7.16 -7.30
C PHE A 48 1.95 7.16 -7.74
N VAL A 49 1.13 6.28 -7.17
CA VAL A 49 -0.30 6.19 -7.49
C VAL A 49 -0.98 7.54 -7.24
N ALA A 50 -0.74 8.16 -6.08
CA ALA A 50 -1.29 9.47 -5.74
C ALA A 50 -0.88 10.57 -6.73
N ALA A 51 0.38 10.56 -7.20
CA ALA A 51 0.87 11.51 -8.21
C ALA A 51 0.24 11.31 -9.59
N THR A 52 -0.23 10.10 -9.91
CA THR A 52 -0.83 9.78 -11.21
C THR A 52 -2.35 9.95 -11.26
N ILE A 53 -3.06 9.84 -10.13
CA ILE A 53 -4.52 10.04 -10.07
C ILE A 53 -4.93 11.44 -10.52
N GLU A 54 -4.16 12.48 -10.16
CA GLU A 54 -4.45 13.87 -10.54
C GLU A 54 -4.33 14.13 -12.05
N ILE A 55 -3.61 13.28 -12.77
CA ILE A 55 -3.44 13.38 -14.23
C ILE A 55 -4.75 13.01 -14.95
N GLY A 56 -5.59 12.14 -14.34
CA GLY A 56 -6.91 11.78 -14.87
C GLY A 56 -7.99 12.84 -14.65
N VAL A 57 -7.82 13.73 -13.67
CA VAL A 57 -8.79 14.77 -13.31
C VAL A 57 -8.55 16.08 -14.08
N ILE A 58 -7.30 16.39 -14.43
CA ILE A 58 -6.91 17.58 -15.21
C ILE A 58 -6.86 17.26 -16.71
N GLY A 59 -7.93 16.65 -17.23
CA GLY A 59 -8.12 16.38 -18.67
C GLY A 59 -8.31 17.65 -19.54
N GLY A 60 -7.88 18.81 -19.07
CA GLY A 60 -7.88 20.08 -19.80
C GLY A 60 -6.50 20.52 -20.30
N GLY A 61 -5.42 19.84 -19.88
CA GLY A 61 -4.06 20.06 -20.40
C GLY A 61 -3.78 19.09 -21.54
N GLY A 62 -3.31 19.59 -22.68
CA GLY A 62 -3.00 18.77 -23.87
C GLY A 62 -2.15 17.53 -23.53
N LYS A 63 -2.30 16.49 -24.35
CA LYS A 63 -1.67 15.15 -24.22
C LYS A 63 -0.18 15.18 -23.83
N ASP A 64 0.55 16.22 -24.24
CA ASP A 64 1.98 16.40 -23.94
C ASP A 64 2.24 16.84 -22.48
N GLY A 65 1.37 17.66 -21.89
CA GLY A 65 1.46 18.10 -20.50
C GLY A 65 1.18 16.97 -19.51
N ALA A 66 0.15 16.16 -19.78
CA ALA A 66 -0.17 14.97 -18.99
C ALA A 66 0.98 13.96 -18.99
N ASN A 67 1.62 13.74 -20.15
CA ASN A 67 2.76 12.85 -20.28
C ASN A 67 3.99 13.37 -19.51
N ALA A 68 4.23 14.69 -19.50
CA ALA A 68 5.32 15.30 -18.73
C ALA A 68 5.15 15.09 -17.21
N VAL A 69 3.93 15.26 -16.69
CA VAL A 69 3.60 15.01 -15.27
C VAL A 69 3.77 13.52 -14.96
N TYR A 70 3.29 12.62 -15.82
CA TYR A 70 3.44 11.18 -15.67
C TYR A 70 4.92 10.75 -15.62
N CYS A 71 5.74 11.25 -16.54
CA CYS A 71 7.17 11.00 -16.55
C CYS A 71 7.88 11.56 -15.30
N SER A 72 7.44 12.71 -14.78
CA SER A 72 7.98 13.25 -13.53
C SER A 72 7.66 12.37 -12.32
N ALA A 73 6.46 11.77 -12.28
CA ALA A 73 6.04 10.84 -11.25
C ALA A 73 6.82 9.52 -11.33
N LEU A 74 7.03 8.97 -12.54
CA LEU A 74 7.85 7.77 -12.76
C LEU A 74 9.30 7.97 -12.30
N ARG A 75 9.90 9.13 -12.58
CA ARG A 75 11.25 9.44 -12.07
C ARG A 75 11.30 9.50 -10.55
N SER A 76 10.30 10.10 -9.91
CA SER A 76 10.20 10.10 -8.44
C SER A 76 10.07 8.69 -7.88
N TYR A 77 9.29 7.84 -8.54
CA TYR A 77 9.11 6.45 -8.14
C TYR A 77 10.43 5.66 -8.25
N ALA A 78 11.15 5.79 -9.36
CA ALA A 78 12.48 5.21 -9.58
C ALA A 78 13.49 5.65 -8.50
N LEU A 79 13.49 6.95 -8.15
CA LEU A 79 14.37 7.47 -7.11
C LEU A 79 14.00 6.94 -5.71
N CYS A 80 12.70 6.79 -5.43
CA CYS A 80 12.22 6.22 -4.17
C CYS A 80 12.65 4.76 -4.00
N THR A 81 12.44 3.93 -5.03
CA THR A 81 12.84 2.51 -5.02
C THR A 81 14.35 2.39 -4.87
N GLN A 82 15.14 3.20 -5.58
CA GLN A 82 16.60 3.20 -5.45
C GLN A 82 17.06 3.50 -4.02
N ARG A 83 16.45 4.47 -3.32
CA ARG A 83 16.80 4.84 -1.94
C ARG A 83 16.51 3.73 -0.94
N THR A 84 15.48 2.92 -1.16
CA THR A 84 15.10 1.82 -0.26
C THR A 84 15.68 0.46 -0.69
N ALA A 85 16.45 0.38 -1.77
CA ALA A 85 16.94 -0.87 -2.36
C ALA A 85 17.65 -1.81 -1.37
N ARG A 86 18.52 -1.26 -0.51
CA ARG A 86 19.27 -2.05 0.49
C ARG A 86 18.35 -2.74 1.50
N ALA A 87 17.29 -2.04 1.91
CA ALA A 87 16.28 -2.53 2.85
C ALA A 87 15.33 -3.56 2.21
N CYS A 88 15.15 -3.50 0.88
CA CYS A 88 14.16 -4.27 0.14
C CYS A 88 14.72 -5.48 -0.62
N ARG A 89 15.93 -5.96 -0.30
CA ARG A 89 16.60 -7.03 -1.08
C ARG A 89 15.76 -8.30 -1.27
N GLY A 90 14.96 -8.67 -0.27
CA GLY A 90 14.08 -9.85 -0.31
C GLY A 90 12.59 -9.54 -0.49
N ASP A 91 12.24 -8.31 -0.84
CA ASP A 91 10.84 -7.90 -0.98
C ASP A 91 10.37 -8.10 -2.43
N LEU A 92 9.36 -8.95 -2.63
CA LEU A 92 8.83 -9.23 -3.96
C LEU A 92 8.15 -8.01 -4.59
N ALA A 93 7.45 -7.19 -3.80
CA ALA A 93 6.79 -6.00 -4.31
C ALA A 93 7.81 -4.98 -4.80
N TYR A 94 8.98 -4.90 -4.16
CA TYR A 94 10.09 -4.07 -4.62
C TYR A 94 10.61 -4.51 -5.98
N HIS A 95 10.90 -5.80 -6.17
CA HIS A 95 11.41 -6.31 -7.44
C HIS A 95 10.39 -6.17 -8.57
N SER A 96 9.11 -6.45 -8.29
CA SER A 96 8.02 -6.21 -9.23
C SER A 96 7.90 -4.73 -9.61
N ALA A 97 8.05 -3.82 -8.64
CA ALA A 97 8.01 -2.39 -8.87
C ALA A 97 9.18 -1.89 -9.72
N VAL A 98 10.41 -2.32 -9.43
CA VAL A 98 11.59 -1.94 -10.20
C VAL A 98 11.45 -2.35 -11.66
N GLN A 99 11.01 -3.59 -11.91
CA GLN A 99 10.73 -4.05 -13.27
C GLN A 99 9.62 -3.22 -13.95
N GLY A 100 8.51 -3.01 -13.25
CA GLY A 100 7.39 -2.22 -13.79
C GLY A 100 7.78 -0.77 -14.09
N ILE A 101 8.67 -0.15 -13.30
CA ILE A 101 9.19 1.19 -13.57
C ILE A 101 9.96 1.23 -14.89
N GLU A 102 10.82 0.24 -15.15
CA GLU A 102 11.60 0.17 -16.39
C GLU A 102 10.69 0.03 -17.61
N ASP A 103 9.69 -0.85 -17.53
CA ASP A 103 8.71 -1.06 -18.60
C ASP A 103 7.89 0.22 -18.87
N LEU A 104 7.41 0.89 -17.81
CA LEU A 104 6.64 2.12 -17.93
C LEU A 104 7.45 3.29 -18.52
N LEU A 105 8.75 3.39 -18.20
CA LEU A 105 9.65 4.38 -18.79
C LEU A 105 9.77 4.18 -20.31
N ILE A 106 9.86 2.93 -20.77
CA ILE A 106 9.93 2.58 -22.20
C ILE A 106 8.59 2.86 -22.88
N GLN A 107 7.48 2.37 -22.29
CA GLN A 107 6.14 2.49 -22.84
C GLN A 107 5.72 3.95 -23.07
N HIS A 108 6.04 4.84 -22.12
CA HIS A 108 5.68 6.25 -22.19
C HIS A 108 6.78 7.15 -22.77
N ARG A 109 7.88 6.56 -23.25
CA ARG A 109 9.06 7.27 -23.78
C ARG A 109 9.58 8.34 -22.82
N CYS A 110 9.58 8.03 -21.54
CA CYS A 110 10.00 8.96 -20.50
C CYS A 110 11.54 9.02 -20.43
N PRO A 111 12.16 10.21 -20.53
CA PRO A 111 13.60 10.31 -20.33
C PRO A 111 13.93 10.01 -18.87
N LYS A 112 14.99 9.21 -18.64
CA LYS A 112 15.43 8.81 -17.30
C LYS A 112 15.90 10.00 -16.45
N THR A 113 16.39 11.05 -17.09
CA THR A 113 16.77 12.33 -16.49
C THR A 113 15.66 13.37 -16.66
N GLY A 114 15.59 14.32 -15.74
CA GLY A 114 14.61 15.40 -15.76
C GLY A 114 14.01 15.67 -14.38
N PRO A 115 13.03 16.58 -14.29
CA PRO A 115 12.41 16.93 -13.02
C PRO A 115 11.68 15.73 -12.42
N THR A 116 11.86 15.54 -11.12
CA THR A 116 11.03 14.66 -10.30
C THR A 116 9.77 15.40 -9.88
N ALA A 117 8.66 14.70 -9.71
CA ALA A 117 7.44 15.28 -9.14
C ALA A 117 7.77 15.99 -7.81
N GLN A 118 7.21 17.19 -7.63
CA GLN A 118 7.42 17.97 -6.41
C GLN A 118 6.96 17.15 -5.20
N PRO A 119 7.70 17.14 -4.08
CA PRO A 119 7.20 16.57 -2.85
C PRO A 119 5.88 17.27 -2.52
N ARG A 120 4.79 16.52 -2.44
CA ARG A 120 3.54 17.10 -1.95
C ARG A 120 3.83 17.71 -0.58
N PRO A 121 3.30 18.92 -0.28
CA PRO A 121 3.22 19.37 1.10
C PRO A 121 2.64 18.23 1.92
N LEU A 122 3.25 17.90 3.06
CA LEU A 122 2.61 16.94 3.96
C LEU A 122 1.17 17.43 4.16
N PRO A 123 0.16 16.54 4.04
CA PRO A 123 -1.21 16.90 4.36
C PRO A 123 -1.16 17.61 5.70
N GLN A 124 -1.51 18.90 5.71
CA GLN A 124 -1.63 19.61 6.96
C GLN A 124 -2.64 18.81 7.76
N ALA A 125 -2.18 18.22 8.88
CA ALA A 125 -3.11 17.61 9.81
C ALA A 125 -4.18 18.68 10.09
N PRO A 126 -5.46 18.36 9.92
CA PRO A 126 -6.53 19.33 10.03
C PRO A 126 -6.39 19.92 11.41
N LEU A 127 -6.26 21.24 11.45
CA LEU A 127 -6.02 22.01 12.67
C LEU A 127 -7.17 21.85 13.69
N SER A 128 -8.25 21.16 13.32
CA SER A 128 -9.34 20.79 14.21
C SER A 128 -9.77 19.34 14.00
N ARG A 129 -10.00 18.64 15.12
CA ARG A 129 -10.63 17.31 15.23
C ARG A 129 -12.00 17.24 14.52
N ASP A 130 -12.60 18.39 14.28
CA ASP A 130 -13.88 18.56 13.57
C ASP A 130 -13.79 18.35 12.05
N GLY A 131 -12.59 18.47 11.45
CA GLY A 131 -12.40 18.32 10.00
C GLY A 131 -12.68 16.91 9.48
N CYS A 132 -12.80 15.95 10.38
CA CYS A 132 -13.13 14.57 10.08
C CYS A 132 -14.61 14.25 10.21
N PHE A 133 -15.44 15.11 10.78
CA PHE A 133 -16.88 14.87 10.74
C PHE A 133 -17.41 15.20 9.34
N TYR A 134 -17.67 14.15 8.54
CA TYR A 134 -18.15 14.28 7.17
C TYR A 134 -19.35 15.22 7.07
N GLU A 135 -20.35 15.06 7.94
CA GLU A 135 -21.55 15.89 7.97
C GLU A 135 -21.22 17.38 8.18
N LYS A 136 -20.36 17.67 9.17
CA LYS A 136 -19.96 19.04 9.49
C LYS A 136 -19.16 19.68 8.36
N GLY A 137 -18.22 18.93 7.78
CA GLY A 137 -17.42 19.38 6.64
C GLY A 137 -18.26 19.60 5.38
N PHE A 138 -19.21 18.71 5.10
CA PHE A 138 -20.11 18.83 3.96
C PHE A 138 -21.05 20.03 4.12
N MET A 139 -21.66 20.21 5.30
CA MET A 139 -22.48 21.39 5.61
C MET A 139 -21.71 22.71 5.42
N GLN A 140 -20.45 22.76 5.83
CA GLN A 140 -19.63 23.96 5.69
C GLN A 140 -19.29 24.27 4.23
N ARG A 141 -19.11 23.25 3.38
CA ARG A 141 -18.77 23.41 1.95
C ARG A 141 -20.00 23.66 1.08
N GLU A 142 -21.06 22.88 1.29
CA GLU A 142 -22.22 22.80 0.40
C GLU A 142 -23.46 23.51 0.97
N GLY A 143 -23.43 23.95 2.23
CA GLY A 143 -24.54 24.68 2.87
C GLY A 143 -25.81 23.86 3.12
N ARG A 144 -25.76 22.54 2.92
CA ARG A 144 -26.89 21.61 3.10
C ARG A 144 -26.45 20.28 3.70
N ALA A 145 -27.41 19.52 4.21
CA ALA A 145 -27.14 18.16 4.71
C ALA A 145 -26.72 17.22 3.57
N PRO A 146 -25.79 16.30 3.84
CA PRO A 146 -25.50 15.25 2.88
C PRO A 146 -26.71 14.32 2.73
N GLU A 147 -26.87 13.82 1.52
CA GLU A 147 -27.81 12.74 1.22
C GLU A 147 -27.02 11.43 1.19
N TYR A 148 -27.52 10.41 1.89
CA TYR A 148 -26.88 9.10 1.96
C TYR A 148 -27.56 8.13 1.00
N LEU A 149 -26.75 7.38 0.27
CA LEU A 149 -27.21 6.33 -0.64
C LEU A 149 -26.86 4.97 -0.05
N HIS A 150 -27.78 4.01 -0.17
CA HIS A 150 -27.59 2.68 0.39
C HIS A 150 -27.47 1.63 -0.71
N CYS A 151 -26.47 0.78 -0.58
CA CYS A 151 -26.39 -0.45 -1.35
C CYS A 151 -26.17 -1.63 -0.41
N GLY A 152 -26.54 -2.83 -0.85
CA GLY A 152 -26.34 -4.03 -0.06
C GLY A 152 -26.41 -5.30 -0.88
N VAL A 153 -25.80 -6.36 -0.35
CA VAL A 153 -25.80 -7.70 -0.94
C VAL A 153 -26.19 -8.71 0.11
N PHE A 154 -27.06 -9.66 -0.25
CA PHE A 154 -27.59 -10.68 0.65
C PHE A 154 -27.86 -12.00 -0.06
N GLY A 155 -27.88 -13.10 0.72
CA GLY A 155 -28.28 -14.43 0.23
C GLY A 155 -27.48 -14.95 -0.98
N ASP A 156 -28.23 -15.39 -1.99
CA ASP A 156 -27.76 -15.75 -3.34
C ASP A 156 -27.85 -14.55 -4.28
N PRO A 157 -26.72 -13.95 -4.69
CA PRO A 157 -26.45 -12.56 -4.42
C PRO A 157 -27.56 -11.67 -4.98
N HIS A 158 -28.48 -11.34 -4.07
CA HIS A 158 -29.46 -10.30 -4.26
C HIS A 158 -28.78 -8.98 -3.92
N ILE A 159 -28.82 -8.05 -4.86
CA ILE A 159 -28.17 -6.76 -4.77
C ILE A 159 -29.26 -5.70 -4.71
N ARG A 160 -29.22 -4.86 -3.68
CA ARG A 160 -29.90 -3.56 -3.67
C ARG A 160 -28.91 -2.52 -4.18
N THR A 161 -29.20 -1.92 -5.33
CA THR A 161 -28.38 -0.86 -5.92
C THR A 161 -28.60 0.46 -5.19
N PHE A 162 -27.75 1.47 -5.46
CA PHE A 162 -27.93 2.83 -4.93
C PHE A 162 -29.23 3.50 -5.39
N ASN A 163 -29.83 3.04 -6.49
CA ASN A 163 -31.11 3.51 -7.00
C ASN A 163 -32.30 2.74 -6.41
N GLU A 164 -32.06 1.97 -5.35
CA GLU A 164 -33.05 1.12 -4.67
C GLU A 164 -33.62 -0.02 -5.52
N GLU A 165 -32.98 -0.34 -6.64
CA GLU A 165 -33.36 -1.48 -7.48
C GLU A 165 -32.83 -2.79 -6.90
N PHE A 166 -33.64 -3.84 -7.01
CA PHE A 166 -33.27 -5.18 -6.57
C PHE A 166 -32.93 -6.06 -7.77
N GLN A 167 -31.76 -6.68 -7.73
CA GLN A 167 -31.28 -7.57 -8.78
C GLN A 167 -30.84 -8.89 -8.16
N THR A 168 -31.03 -10.00 -8.87
CA THR A 168 -30.50 -11.32 -8.49
C THR A 168 -29.42 -11.70 -9.49
N CYS A 169 -28.20 -11.92 -9.01
CA CYS A 169 -27.07 -12.20 -9.88
C CYS A 169 -26.55 -13.62 -9.66
N ALA A 170 -26.05 -14.24 -10.73
CA ALA A 170 -25.30 -15.49 -10.67
C ALA A 170 -23.82 -15.18 -10.93
N VAL A 171 -23.13 -14.67 -9.91
CA VAL A 171 -21.72 -14.26 -10.01
C VAL A 171 -20.84 -15.20 -9.22
N GLN A 172 -19.82 -15.76 -9.87
CA GLN A 172 -18.86 -16.66 -9.25
C GLN A 172 -17.51 -15.96 -9.05
N GLY A 173 -16.86 -16.22 -7.91
CA GLY A 173 -15.55 -15.68 -7.60
C GLY A 173 -15.63 -14.32 -6.92
N ALA A 174 -14.54 -13.57 -6.99
CA ALA A 174 -14.43 -12.23 -6.41
C ALA A 174 -14.96 -11.18 -7.39
N TRP A 175 -15.78 -10.25 -6.91
CA TRP A 175 -16.40 -9.21 -7.73
C TRP A 175 -16.53 -7.89 -6.95
N PRO A 176 -16.41 -6.74 -7.64
CA PRO A 176 -16.51 -5.43 -6.99
C PRO A 176 -17.97 -5.07 -6.73
N LEU A 177 -18.29 -4.77 -5.48
CA LEU A 177 -19.58 -4.18 -5.09
C LEU A 177 -19.53 -2.65 -5.20
N ILE A 178 -18.42 -2.04 -4.77
CA ILE A 178 -18.12 -0.62 -4.98
C ILE A 178 -16.70 -0.51 -5.49
N ASP A 179 -16.51 0.23 -6.57
CA ASP A 179 -15.18 0.60 -7.05
C ASP A 179 -15.19 2.06 -7.51
N ASN A 180 -14.93 2.97 -6.57
CA ASN A 180 -14.85 4.40 -6.87
C ASN A 180 -13.50 4.98 -6.40
N GLN A 181 -13.32 6.28 -6.60
CA GLN A 181 -12.08 6.98 -6.25
C GLN A 181 -11.80 7.03 -4.74
N TYR A 182 -12.81 6.79 -3.89
CA TYR A 182 -12.75 6.91 -2.44
C TYR A 182 -12.70 5.54 -1.73
N LEU A 183 -13.35 4.53 -2.31
CA LEU A 183 -13.66 3.27 -1.65
C LEU A 183 -13.67 2.12 -2.65
N TYR A 184 -13.09 0.99 -2.23
CA TYR A 184 -13.21 -0.30 -2.90
C TYR A 184 -13.85 -1.31 -1.95
N ILE A 185 -14.94 -1.94 -2.38
CA ILE A 185 -15.59 -3.02 -1.67
C ILE A 185 -15.69 -4.22 -2.60
N GLN A 186 -15.19 -5.36 -2.16
CA GLN A 186 -15.20 -6.61 -2.90
C GLN A 186 -15.96 -7.68 -2.13
N ALA A 187 -16.89 -8.35 -2.81
CA ALA A 187 -17.58 -9.53 -2.34
C ALA A 187 -17.02 -10.78 -3.03
N THR A 188 -17.24 -11.96 -2.45
CA THR A 188 -16.86 -13.23 -3.08
C THR A 188 -17.97 -14.23 -2.94
N SER A 189 -18.37 -14.80 -4.08
CA SER A 189 -19.47 -15.74 -4.18
C SER A 189 -19.00 -17.09 -4.72
N THR A 190 -19.61 -18.20 -4.29
CA THR A 190 -19.36 -19.54 -4.84
C THR A 190 -20.66 -20.19 -5.28
N PRO A 191 -20.64 -21.11 -6.26
CA PRO A 191 -21.83 -21.87 -6.65
C PRO A 191 -22.37 -22.69 -5.47
N THR A 192 -23.68 -22.85 -5.39
CA THR A 192 -24.30 -23.80 -4.46
C THR A 192 -24.14 -25.23 -4.97
N ARG A 193 -24.03 -26.20 -4.06
CA ARG A 193 -23.95 -27.62 -4.44
C ARG A 193 -25.27 -28.03 -5.10
N GLY A 194 -25.23 -28.29 -6.41
CA GLY A 194 -26.35 -28.85 -7.17
C GLY A 194 -26.98 -27.93 -8.24
N SER A 195 -26.54 -26.68 -8.36
CA SER A 195 -26.98 -25.76 -9.42
C SER A 195 -25.84 -24.84 -9.86
N SER A 196 -25.60 -24.71 -11.17
CA SER A 196 -24.63 -23.76 -11.73
C SER A 196 -25.13 -22.31 -11.74
N TYR A 197 -26.44 -22.10 -11.52
CA TYR A 197 -27.09 -20.79 -11.66
C TYR A 197 -27.31 -20.07 -10.34
N THR A 198 -27.08 -20.75 -9.21
CA THR A 198 -27.25 -20.18 -7.88
C THR A 198 -25.88 -20.07 -7.22
N THR A 199 -25.53 -18.88 -6.78
CA THR A 199 -24.27 -18.61 -6.08
C THR A 199 -24.58 -18.05 -4.72
N ILE A 200 -23.71 -18.20 -3.73
CA ILE A 200 -23.87 -17.63 -2.38
C ILE A 200 -22.65 -16.83 -1.98
N LEU A 201 -22.84 -15.76 -1.22
CA LEU A 201 -21.74 -15.04 -0.57
C LEU A 201 -21.02 -15.96 0.42
N THR A 202 -19.69 -16.08 0.29
CA THR A 202 -18.91 -17.05 1.09
C THR A 202 -17.77 -16.47 1.88
N LYS A 203 -17.29 -15.26 1.54
CA LYS A 203 -16.21 -14.61 2.28
C LYS A 203 -16.69 -13.31 2.91
N PRO A 204 -16.08 -12.88 4.02
CA PRO A 204 -16.27 -11.52 4.52
C PRO A 204 -15.96 -10.53 3.40
N ILE A 205 -16.77 -9.48 3.35
CA ILE A 205 -16.60 -8.41 2.38
C ILE A 205 -15.31 -7.66 2.72
N ASN A 206 -14.43 -7.54 1.73
CA ASN A 206 -13.18 -6.78 1.87
C ASN A 206 -13.46 -5.33 1.51
N SER A 207 -13.05 -4.40 2.39
CA SER A 207 -13.16 -2.96 2.16
C SER A 207 -11.77 -2.30 2.22
N CYS A 208 -11.47 -1.46 1.23
CA CYS A 208 -10.24 -0.67 1.15
C CYS A 208 -10.58 0.80 0.90
N GLN A 209 -10.19 1.69 1.82
CA GLN A 209 -10.25 3.13 1.63
C GLN A 209 -9.14 3.56 0.65
N LYS A 210 -9.50 4.17 -0.49
CA LYS A 210 -8.54 4.62 -1.50
C LYS A 210 -8.03 6.04 -1.27
N SER A 211 -8.76 6.89 -0.55
CA SER A 211 -8.33 8.27 -0.27
C SER A 211 -8.88 8.81 1.05
N GLU A 212 -7.95 9.08 1.98
CA GLU A 212 -7.73 10.33 2.73
C GLU A 212 -6.77 9.99 3.89
N PRO A 213 -5.54 10.55 3.95
CA PRO A 213 -4.61 10.28 5.04
C PRO A 213 -5.05 10.91 6.38
N VAL A 214 -6.10 11.73 6.32
CA VAL A 214 -6.52 12.60 7.41
C VAL A 214 -7.78 12.09 8.10
N CYS A 215 -8.72 11.53 7.34
CA CYS A 215 -10.05 11.17 7.83
C CYS A 215 -10.44 9.77 7.32
N ARG A 216 -10.71 8.83 8.24
CA ARG A 216 -11.27 7.51 7.90
C ARG A 216 -12.79 7.58 8.06
N PHE A 217 -13.53 7.74 6.96
CA PHE A 217 -14.99 7.77 7.02
C PHE A 217 -15.57 6.91 5.92
N TRP A 218 -16.12 5.77 6.32
CA TRP A 218 -17.28 5.05 5.79
C TRP A 218 -17.67 4.00 6.85
N ALA A 219 -18.97 3.80 7.10
CA ALA A 219 -19.43 2.72 7.97
C ALA A 219 -19.84 1.53 7.10
N VAL A 220 -18.94 0.55 6.95
CA VAL A 220 -19.31 -0.76 6.41
C VAL A 220 -19.90 -1.57 7.56
N GLY A 221 -21.23 -1.65 7.63
CA GLY A 221 -21.94 -2.45 8.61
C GLY A 221 -22.17 -3.87 8.08
N VAL A 222 -21.48 -4.86 8.65
CA VAL A 222 -21.83 -6.28 8.47
C VAL A 222 -22.76 -6.66 9.61
N ASP A 223 -24.07 -6.62 9.39
CA ASP A 223 -25.01 -7.00 10.43
C ASP A 223 -25.05 -8.53 10.56
N ARG A 224 -25.05 -9.05 11.79
CA ARG A 224 -24.89 -10.50 12.05
C ARG A 224 -26.24 -11.24 12.17
N PHE A 225 -27.35 -10.51 12.16
CA PHE A 225 -28.70 -11.06 12.35
C PHE A 225 -29.50 -11.28 11.06
N HIS A 226 -29.09 -10.63 9.97
CA HIS A 226 -29.46 -10.95 8.59
C HIS A 226 -28.16 -10.86 7.81
N THR A 227 -27.95 -11.70 6.80
CA THR A 227 -26.78 -11.63 5.90
C THR A 227 -26.84 -10.37 5.02
N GLN A 228 -27.05 -9.20 5.60
CA GLN A 228 -27.19 -7.91 4.96
C GLN A 228 -25.96 -7.09 5.34
N THR A 229 -25.08 -6.86 4.38
CA THR A 229 -24.08 -5.81 4.54
C THR A 229 -24.71 -4.52 4.06
N GLN A 230 -24.99 -3.61 4.99
CA GLN A 230 -25.44 -2.26 4.69
C GLN A 230 -24.21 -1.35 4.69
N ILE A 231 -23.99 -0.67 3.57
CA ILE A 231 -22.96 0.37 3.47
C ILE A 231 -23.70 1.70 3.56
N PHE A 232 -23.35 2.48 4.59
CA PHE A 232 -23.84 3.84 4.82
C PHE A 232 -22.86 4.86 4.24
#